data_AF-A0A949CIM4-F1
#
_entry.id   AF-A0A949CIM4-F1
#
_cell.length_a   1.000
_cell.length_b   1.000
_cell.length_c   1.000
_cell.angle_alpha   90.00
_cell.angle_beta   90.00
_cell.angle_gamma   90.00
#
_symmetry.space_group_name_H-M   'P 1'
#
loop_
_entity.id
_entity.type
_entity.pdbx_description
1 polymer ?
#
loop_
_entity_poly.entity_id
_entity_poly.type
_entity_poly.pdbx_seq_one_letter_code
_entity_poly.pdbx_strand_id
1 'polypeptide(L)'
;MKNYTRLTKKDIRKQYSLIKSYYKKHLKKFGVVLPKLYDANKKFTKNALTLVYLSIGYPDTKIISKTELTEFIRFFDKKVNDVQQARHLGAQSGWWIVAGGRDNIVLDIKKGFYQLYTLERPYPDFKKGHRVNDICNWKELKEQYGYRCATCGSREGDPHFHWSGAKTKLQKSHKDPNKPLIEGNIIPQCQKCNRADRNRWVYDDKGRVVKLANPSFVKNFDKEVRWKIYKILYKEFKGRKPYEK
;
A
#
# COMPACT_ATOMS: atom_id res chain seq x y z
N MET A 1 -30.30 -1.04 -21.69
CA MET A 1 -29.09 -1.28 -20.86
C MET A 1 -28.97 -2.77 -20.60
N LYS A 2 -27.87 -3.45 -20.97
CA LYS A 2 -27.69 -4.87 -20.66
C LYS A 2 -27.51 -5.01 -19.14
N ASN A 3 -28.42 -5.71 -18.48
CA ASN A 3 -28.26 -6.12 -17.08
C ASN A 3 -27.05 -7.07 -16.99
N TYR A 4 -25.91 -6.55 -16.54
CA TYR A 4 -24.65 -7.30 -16.39
C TYR A 4 -24.68 -8.33 -15.25
N THR A 5 -25.79 -8.42 -14.52
CA THR A 5 -26.05 -9.36 -13.42
C THR A 5 -26.08 -10.84 -13.83
N ARG A 6 -25.96 -11.19 -15.11
CA ARG A 6 -25.98 -12.59 -15.58
C ARG A 6 -24.82 -12.94 -16.51
N LEU A 7 -23.58 -12.76 -16.06
CA LEU A 7 -22.45 -13.44 -16.74
C LEU A 7 -22.59 -14.95 -16.59
N THR A 8 -22.48 -15.69 -17.70
CA THR A 8 -22.44 -17.14 -17.64
C THR A 8 -21.08 -17.63 -17.13
N LYS A 9 -21.00 -18.89 -16.70
CA LYS A 9 -19.71 -19.52 -16.35
C LYS A 9 -18.72 -19.50 -17.52
N LYS A 10 -19.21 -19.54 -18.77
CA LYS A 10 -18.41 -19.47 -19.99
C LYS A 10 -17.82 -18.07 -20.17
N ASP A 11 -18.63 -17.02 -19.96
CA ASP A 11 -18.17 -15.63 -20.06
C ASP A 11 -17.10 -15.32 -19.01
N ILE A 12 -17.30 -15.79 -17.77
CA ILE A 12 -16.32 -15.65 -16.69
C ILE A 12 -14.98 -16.28 -17.09
N ARG A 13 -14.99 -17.51 -17.62
CA ARG A 13 -13.78 -18.20 -18.06
C ARG A 13 -13.09 -17.49 -19.22
N LYS A 14 -13.86 -16.99 -20.20
CA LYS A 14 -13.34 -16.23 -21.34
C LYS A 14 -12.64 -14.96 -20.87
N GLN A 15 -13.32 -14.18 -20.03
CA GLN A 15 -12.77 -12.94 -19.50
C GLN A 15 -11.58 -13.17 -18.58
N TYR A 16 -11.62 -14.20 -17.73
CA TYR A 16 -10.47 -14.56 -16.89
C TYR A 16 -9.25 -14.99 -17.73
N SER A 17 -9.46 -15.63 -18.88
CA SER A 17 -8.38 -16.01 -19.80
C SER A 17 -7.71 -14.79 -20.43
N LEU A 18 -8.49 -13.75 -20.79
CA LEU A 18 -7.98 -12.44 -21.20
C LEU A 18 -7.12 -11.81 -20.09
N ILE A 19 -7.65 -11.73 -18.87
CA ILE A 19 -6.89 -11.19 -17.72
C ILE A 19 -5.57 -11.97 -17.54
N LYS A 20 -5.61 -13.30 -17.66
CA LYS A 20 -4.43 -14.16 -17.51
C LYS A 20 -3.38 -13.90 -18.61
N SER A 21 -3.77 -13.58 -19.84
CA SER A 21 -2.82 -13.26 -20.91
C SER A 21 -2.13 -11.91 -20.65
N TYR A 22 -2.89 -10.87 -20.32
CA TYR A 22 -2.34 -9.56 -19.94
C TYR A 22 -1.46 -9.65 -18.71
N TYR A 23 -1.88 -10.41 -17.70
CA TYR A 23 -1.08 -10.66 -16.50
C TYR A 23 0.30 -11.23 -16.84
N LYS A 24 0.35 -12.28 -17.67
CA LYS A 24 1.62 -12.89 -18.08
C LYS A 24 2.50 -11.92 -18.86
N LYS A 25 1.90 -11.14 -19.77
CA LYS A 25 2.61 -10.23 -20.66
C LYS A 25 3.13 -8.98 -19.95
N HIS A 26 2.37 -8.42 -19.03
CA HIS A 26 2.63 -7.08 -18.48
C HIS A 26 2.89 -7.05 -16.98
N LEU A 27 2.13 -7.82 -16.18
CA LEU A 27 2.04 -7.60 -14.74
C LEU A 27 2.89 -8.57 -13.89
N LYS A 28 3.14 -9.79 -14.38
CA LYS A 28 3.88 -10.83 -13.64
C LYS A 28 5.27 -10.37 -13.21
N LYS A 29 5.97 -9.62 -14.07
CA LYS A 29 7.30 -9.05 -13.79
C LYS A 29 7.32 -8.06 -12.63
N PHE A 30 6.18 -7.47 -12.29
CA PHE A 30 6.01 -6.56 -11.17
C PHE A 30 5.47 -7.26 -9.91
N GLY A 31 5.49 -8.60 -9.85
CA GLY A 31 5.06 -9.35 -8.66
C GLY A 31 3.55 -9.27 -8.36
N VAL A 32 2.74 -8.79 -9.30
CA VAL A 32 1.27 -8.73 -9.17
C VAL A 32 0.73 -10.13 -8.88
N VAL A 33 -0.28 -10.25 -8.02
CA VAL A 33 -0.84 -11.54 -7.63
C VAL A 33 -2.13 -11.79 -8.40
N LEU A 34 -2.11 -12.79 -9.29
CA LEU A 34 -3.29 -13.27 -9.99
C LEU A 34 -4.17 -14.12 -9.04
N PRO A 35 -5.40 -13.69 -8.71
CA PRO A 35 -6.29 -14.48 -7.85
C PRO A 35 -6.70 -15.78 -8.54
N LYS A 36 -6.68 -16.91 -7.82
CA LYS A 36 -7.13 -18.20 -8.35
C LYS A 36 -8.60 -18.13 -8.79
N LEU A 37 -8.92 -18.63 -9.97
CA LEU A 37 -10.31 -18.65 -10.46
C LEU A 37 -11.24 -19.49 -9.57
N TYR A 38 -10.74 -20.64 -9.12
CA TYR A 38 -11.48 -21.60 -8.30
C TYR A 38 -10.84 -21.79 -6.92
N ASP A 39 -11.67 -22.04 -5.91
CA ASP A 39 -11.26 -22.55 -4.60
C ASP A 39 -11.07 -24.07 -4.60
N ALA A 40 -10.72 -24.65 -3.45
CA ALA A 40 -10.55 -26.10 -3.29
C ALA A 40 -11.84 -26.90 -3.58
N ASN A 41 -13.01 -26.27 -3.42
CA ASN A 41 -14.32 -26.87 -3.64
C ASN A 41 -14.85 -26.62 -5.07
N LYS A 42 -13.98 -26.20 -6.00
CA LYS A 42 -14.33 -25.85 -7.40
C LYS A 42 -15.38 -24.73 -7.52
N LYS A 43 -15.55 -23.89 -6.50
CA LYS A 43 -16.38 -22.68 -6.54
C LYS A 43 -15.55 -21.49 -6.99
N PHE A 44 -16.16 -20.52 -7.66
CA PHE A 44 -15.46 -19.31 -8.07
C PHE A 44 -15.00 -18.49 -6.86
N THR A 45 -13.78 -17.97 -6.88
CA THR A 45 -13.31 -17.11 -5.78
C THR A 45 -13.84 -15.68 -5.92
N LYS A 46 -14.14 -15.03 -4.80
CA LYS A 46 -14.63 -13.64 -4.76
C LYS A 46 -13.68 -12.66 -5.45
N ASN A 47 -12.37 -12.86 -5.25
CA ASN A 47 -11.33 -12.02 -5.84
C ASN A 47 -11.27 -12.18 -7.36
N ALA A 48 -11.37 -13.40 -7.89
CA ALA A 48 -11.41 -13.62 -9.33
C ALA A 48 -12.69 -13.07 -9.96
N LEU A 49 -13.86 -13.28 -9.34
CA LEU A 49 -15.12 -12.71 -9.81
C LEU A 49 -15.09 -11.18 -9.84
N THR A 50 -14.55 -10.56 -8.79
CA THR A 50 -14.40 -9.10 -8.71
C THR A 50 -13.57 -8.58 -9.88
N LEU A 51 -12.40 -9.18 -10.12
CA LEU A 51 -11.50 -8.76 -11.19
C LEU A 51 -12.11 -8.99 -12.58
N VAL A 52 -12.79 -10.13 -12.77
CA VAL A 52 -13.52 -10.44 -14.02
C VAL A 52 -14.56 -9.37 -14.31
N TYR A 53 -15.42 -9.06 -13.33
CA TYR A 53 -16.51 -8.11 -13.52
C TYR A 53 -16.01 -6.70 -13.82
N LEU A 54 -15.00 -6.24 -13.08
CA LEU A 54 -14.36 -4.94 -13.31
C LEU A 54 -13.65 -4.83 -14.66
N SER A 55 -13.21 -5.95 -15.24
CA SER A 55 -12.51 -5.98 -16.52
C SER A 55 -13.42 -6.05 -17.75
N ILE A 56 -14.74 -6.18 -17.58
CA ILE A 56 -15.67 -6.25 -18.70
C ILE A 56 -15.57 -4.96 -19.51
N GLY A 57 -15.41 -5.12 -20.83
CA GLY A 57 -15.28 -3.99 -21.76
C GLY A 57 -13.85 -3.45 -21.91
N TYR A 58 -12.85 -4.07 -21.26
CA TYR A 58 -11.45 -3.66 -21.41
C TYR A 58 -11.04 -3.53 -22.90
N PRO A 59 -10.38 -2.42 -23.32
CA PRO A 59 -9.79 -1.38 -22.46
C PRO A 59 -10.77 -0.38 -21.84
N ASP A 60 -11.94 -0.17 -22.43
CA ASP A 60 -12.94 0.81 -22.00
C ASP A 60 -13.88 0.24 -20.92
N THR A 61 -13.30 -0.08 -19.77
CA THR A 61 -14.03 -0.63 -18.62
C THR A 61 -15.03 0.36 -18.07
N LYS A 62 -16.08 -0.15 -17.41
CA LYS A 62 -17.15 0.68 -16.85
C LYS A 62 -16.91 1.04 -15.39
N ILE A 63 -17.43 2.20 -15.01
CA ILE A 63 -17.62 2.56 -13.60
C ILE A 63 -18.77 1.72 -13.05
N ILE A 64 -18.49 0.94 -12.01
CA ILE A 64 -19.48 0.08 -11.34
C ILE A 64 -19.66 0.51 -9.90
N SER A 65 -20.88 0.37 -9.37
CA SER A 65 -21.14 0.65 -7.95
C SER A 65 -20.74 -0.53 -7.06
N LYS A 66 -20.48 -0.26 -5.78
CA LYS A 66 -20.26 -1.30 -4.77
C LYS A 66 -21.45 -2.27 -4.65
N THR A 67 -22.66 -1.73 -4.76
CA THR A 67 -23.91 -2.50 -4.68
C THR A 67 -24.02 -3.46 -5.85
N GLU A 68 -23.81 -2.97 -7.08
CA GLU A 68 -23.82 -3.80 -8.29
C GLU A 68 -22.80 -4.94 -8.23
N LEU A 69 -21.57 -4.63 -7.80
CA LEU A 69 -20.52 -5.64 -7.64
C LEU A 69 -20.90 -6.68 -6.57
N THR A 70 -21.53 -6.26 -5.48
CA THR A 70 -21.99 -7.14 -4.40
C THR A 70 -23.11 -8.06 -4.88
N GLU A 71 -24.08 -7.53 -5.63
CA GLU A 71 -25.18 -8.30 -6.22
C GLU A 71 -24.67 -9.35 -7.21
N PHE A 72 -23.73 -8.97 -8.07
CA PHE A 72 -23.08 -9.92 -9.00
C PHE A 72 -22.42 -11.08 -8.26
N ILE A 73 -21.67 -10.81 -7.18
CA ILE A 73 -20.98 -11.85 -6.42
C ILE A 73 -21.99 -12.73 -5.65
N ARG A 74 -23.06 -12.13 -5.12
CA ARG A 74 -24.14 -12.86 -4.42
C ARG A 74 -24.84 -13.90 -5.28
N PHE A 75 -24.86 -13.70 -6.60
CA PHE A 75 -25.37 -14.70 -7.54
C PHE A 75 -24.59 -16.02 -7.48
N PHE A 76 -23.28 -15.97 -7.21
CA PHE A 76 -22.41 -17.15 -7.13
C PHE A 76 -22.17 -17.62 -5.69
N ASP A 77 -22.25 -16.72 -4.71
CA ASP A 77 -22.11 -17.03 -3.29
C ASP A 77 -23.11 -16.18 -2.47
N LYS A 78 -24.23 -16.79 -2.06
CA LYS A 78 -25.30 -16.11 -1.31
C LYS A 78 -24.87 -15.60 0.07
N LYS A 79 -23.73 -16.08 0.61
CA LYS A 79 -23.25 -15.72 1.96
C LYS A 79 -22.35 -14.47 1.96
N VAL A 80 -22.22 -13.78 0.83
CA VAL A 80 -21.36 -12.60 0.72
C VAL A 80 -22.03 -11.35 1.30
N ASN A 81 -21.43 -10.85 2.38
CA ASN A 81 -21.64 -9.50 2.90
C ASN A 81 -20.99 -8.46 1.99
N ASP A 82 -21.18 -7.19 2.32
CA ASP A 82 -20.73 -6.01 1.58
C ASP A 82 -19.28 -6.12 1.03
N VAL A 83 -19.11 -6.08 -0.30
CA VAL A 83 -17.85 -6.42 -0.97
C VAL A 83 -16.88 -5.23 -0.95
N GLN A 84 -15.83 -5.34 -0.14
CA GLN A 84 -14.69 -4.40 -0.17
C GLN A 84 -13.52 -4.88 -1.05
N GLN A 85 -13.66 -6.02 -1.73
CA GLN A 85 -12.53 -6.71 -2.36
C GLN A 85 -11.90 -5.95 -3.53
N ALA A 86 -12.65 -5.08 -4.21
CA ALA A 86 -12.09 -4.19 -5.24
C ALA A 86 -10.95 -3.31 -4.68
N ARG A 87 -11.07 -2.85 -3.42
CA ARG A 87 -10.02 -2.04 -2.75
C ARG A 87 -8.80 -2.89 -2.37
N HIS A 88 -9.01 -4.14 -1.94
CA HIS A 88 -7.94 -5.04 -1.56
C HIS A 88 -7.12 -5.49 -2.76
N LEU A 89 -7.78 -5.82 -3.87
CA LEU A 89 -7.11 -6.22 -5.11
C LEU A 89 -6.15 -5.14 -5.66
N GLY A 90 -6.43 -3.87 -5.37
CA GLY A 90 -5.54 -2.75 -5.66
C GLY A 90 -4.21 -2.83 -4.93
N ALA A 91 -4.16 -2.29 -3.72
CA ALA A 91 -2.92 -2.11 -2.98
C ALA A 91 -2.25 -3.44 -2.54
N GLN A 92 -3.02 -4.52 -2.33
CA GLN A 92 -2.49 -5.79 -1.81
C GLN A 92 -2.10 -6.81 -2.89
N SER A 93 -2.76 -6.75 -4.05
CA SER A 93 -2.54 -7.71 -5.14
C SER A 93 -2.00 -7.06 -6.42
N GLY A 94 -1.98 -5.72 -6.52
CA GLY A 94 -1.28 -4.96 -7.55
C GLY A 94 -2.09 -4.61 -8.79
N TRP A 95 -3.41 -4.82 -8.78
CA TRP A 95 -4.28 -4.49 -9.91
C TRP A 95 -4.66 -3.01 -9.89
N TRP A 96 -4.56 -2.28 -11.00
CA TRP A 96 -4.88 -0.85 -11.00
C TRP A 96 -6.38 -0.59 -11.03
N ILE A 97 -7.05 -0.77 -9.89
CA ILE A 97 -8.47 -0.50 -9.69
C ILE A 97 -8.63 0.84 -8.99
N VAL A 98 -9.30 1.78 -9.66
CA VAL A 98 -9.62 3.10 -9.13
C VAL A 98 -10.85 2.98 -8.25
N ALA A 99 -10.77 3.50 -7.03
CA ALA A 99 -11.87 3.51 -6.07
C ALA A 99 -12.24 4.95 -5.77
N GLY A 100 -13.53 5.29 -5.86
CA GLY A 100 -13.99 6.65 -5.65
C GLY A 100 -13.88 7.13 -4.20
N GLY A 101 -13.77 8.45 -4.04
CA GLY A 101 -13.51 9.11 -2.75
C GLY A 101 -12.04 9.07 -2.32
N ARG A 102 -11.12 9.01 -3.29
CA ARG A 102 -9.67 9.17 -3.13
C ARG A 102 -9.17 10.15 -4.18
N ASP A 103 -8.02 10.78 -3.92
CA ASP A 103 -7.33 11.67 -4.86
C ASP A 103 -6.63 10.84 -5.96
N ASN A 104 -7.44 10.20 -6.79
CA ASN A 104 -6.97 9.31 -7.84
C ASN A 104 -6.32 10.12 -8.96
N ILE A 105 -5.14 9.69 -9.40
CA ILE A 105 -4.34 10.41 -10.42
C ILE A 105 -4.81 10.20 -11.88
N VAL A 106 -5.77 9.30 -12.12
CA VAL A 106 -6.16 8.88 -13.48
C VAL A 106 -7.64 9.10 -13.80
N LEU A 107 -8.54 9.00 -12.82
CA LEU A 107 -9.98 9.07 -13.01
C LEU A 107 -10.62 9.65 -11.75
N ASP A 108 -11.49 10.65 -11.92
CA ASP A 108 -12.35 11.12 -10.84
C ASP A 108 -13.59 10.22 -10.75
N ILE A 109 -13.77 9.58 -9.59
CA ILE A 109 -14.84 8.60 -9.37
C ILE A 109 -15.53 8.93 -8.05
N LYS A 110 -16.87 8.96 -8.07
CA LYS A 110 -17.68 9.19 -6.87
C LYS A 110 -17.46 8.09 -5.83
N LYS A 111 -17.44 8.47 -4.55
CA LYS A 111 -17.35 7.53 -3.41
C LYS A 111 -18.38 6.40 -3.55
N GLY A 112 -17.92 5.16 -3.40
CA GLY A 112 -18.77 3.96 -3.54
C GLY A 112 -18.73 3.31 -4.92
N PHE A 113 -18.00 3.88 -5.88
CA PHE A 113 -17.82 3.32 -7.22
C PHE A 113 -16.37 2.86 -7.45
N TYR A 114 -16.21 1.97 -8.42
CA TYR A 114 -14.94 1.36 -8.81
C TYR A 114 -14.81 1.26 -10.33
N GLN A 115 -13.59 1.31 -10.84
CA GLN A 115 -13.28 1.02 -12.24
C GLN A 115 -11.88 0.41 -12.35
N LEU A 116 -11.71 -0.61 -13.19
CA LEU A 116 -10.37 -1.08 -13.55
C LEU A 116 -9.74 -0.13 -14.57
N TYR A 117 -8.68 0.57 -14.19
CA TYR A 117 -8.03 1.52 -15.10
C TYR A 117 -7.26 0.82 -16.21
N THR A 118 -6.40 -0.14 -15.86
CA THR A 118 -5.59 -0.86 -16.86
C THR A 118 -5.21 -2.27 -16.43
N LEU A 119 -5.02 -3.17 -17.40
CA LEU A 119 -4.40 -4.49 -17.23
C LEU A 119 -2.90 -4.51 -17.60
N GLU A 120 -2.34 -3.37 -18.01
CA GLU A 120 -0.99 -3.28 -18.56
C GLU A 120 0.04 -2.69 -17.59
N ARG A 121 -0.43 -2.01 -16.54
CA ARG A 121 0.42 -1.42 -15.50
C ARG A 121 -0.08 -1.83 -14.11
N PRO A 122 0.82 -2.13 -13.16
CA PRO A 122 0.42 -2.41 -11.79
C PRO A 122 -0.13 -1.14 -11.12
N TYR A 123 -0.88 -1.31 -10.03
CA TYR A 123 -1.24 -0.19 -9.17
C TYR A 123 0.03 0.55 -8.70
N PRO A 124 0.12 1.89 -8.82
CA PRO A 124 1.37 2.62 -8.58
C PRO A 124 2.01 2.36 -7.20
N ASP A 125 1.18 2.17 -6.18
CA ASP A 125 1.59 1.96 -4.79
C ASP A 125 1.83 0.47 -4.43
N PHE A 126 1.86 -0.43 -5.42
CA PHE A 126 1.97 -1.87 -5.18
C PHE A 126 3.38 -2.31 -4.74
N LYS A 127 3.58 -2.37 -3.42
CA LYS A 127 4.87 -2.64 -2.78
C LYS A 127 5.52 -4.00 -3.09
N LYS A 128 4.76 -5.05 -3.46
CA LYS A 128 5.35 -6.38 -3.71
C LYS A 128 6.13 -6.46 -5.03
N GLY A 129 5.95 -5.52 -5.94
CA GLY A 129 6.82 -5.37 -7.11
C GLY A 129 8.22 -4.87 -6.81
N HIS A 130 8.47 -4.43 -5.57
CA HIS A 130 9.78 -3.94 -5.11
C HIS A 130 10.56 -4.97 -4.27
N ARG A 131 10.05 -6.19 -4.10
CA ARG A 131 10.83 -7.29 -3.51
C ARG A 131 11.63 -7.98 -4.60
N VAL A 132 12.67 -7.28 -5.06
CA VAL A 132 13.80 -7.94 -5.71
C VAL A 132 14.62 -8.57 -4.59
N ASN A 133 14.84 -9.88 -4.70
CA ASN A 133 15.77 -10.58 -3.82
C ASN A 133 17.20 -10.18 -4.17
N ASP A 134 17.99 -10.08 -3.11
CA ASP A 134 19.45 -10.15 -3.03
C ASP A 134 20.26 -8.92 -3.46
N ILE A 135 21.07 -8.51 -2.48
CA ILE A 135 22.12 -7.48 -2.48
C ILE A 135 21.52 -6.07 -2.39
N CYS A 136 21.67 -5.45 -1.22
CA CYS A 136 21.41 -4.05 -0.91
C CYS A 136 22.15 -3.10 -1.87
N ASN A 137 21.68 -3.01 -3.12
CA ASN A 137 22.14 -2.05 -4.09
C ASN A 137 21.49 -0.73 -3.70
N TRP A 138 22.24 0.09 -2.95
CA TRP A 138 21.81 1.41 -2.52
C TRP A 138 21.22 2.23 -3.68
N LYS A 139 21.71 2.02 -4.91
CA LYS A 139 21.16 2.62 -6.12
C LYS A 139 19.71 2.17 -6.39
N GLU A 140 19.43 0.88 -6.32
CA GLU A 140 18.07 0.34 -6.51
C GLU A 140 17.13 0.80 -5.42
N LEU A 141 17.58 0.82 -4.16
CA LEU A 141 16.77 1.36 -3.07
C LEU A 141 16.44 2.85 -3.31
N LYS A 142 17.39 3.66 -3.77
CA LYS A 142 17.09 5.05 -4.14
C LYS A 142 16.12 5.13 -5.31
N GLU A 143 16.29 4.31 -6.33
CA GLU A 143 15.40 4.25 -7.49
C GLU A 143 13.96 3.90 -7.11
N GLN A 144 13.76 2.94 -6.20
CA GLN A 144 12.45 2.60 -5.67
C GLN A 144 11.73 3.78 -5.00
N TYR A 145 12.50 4.70 -4.39
CA TYR A 145 11.99 5.93 -3.78
C TYR A 145 12.06 7.13 -4.74
N GLY A 146 12.32 6.91 -6.03
CA GLY A 146 12.42 7.98 -7.04
C GLY A 146 13.57 8.95 -6.77
N TYR A 147 14.64 8.48 -6.14
CA TYR A 147 15.76 9.28 -5.63
C TYR A 147 15.32 10.38 -4.65
N ARG A 148 14.26 10.14 -3.87
CA ARG A 148 13.74 11.09 -2.88
C ARG A 148 13.99 10.64 -1.44
N CYS A 149 14.10 11.63 -0.56
CA CYS A 149 14.05 11.42 0.87
C CYS A 149 12.67 10.88 1.26
N ALA A 150 12.64 9.74 1.95
CA ALA A 150 11.41 9.12 2.44
C ALA A 150 10.63 10.02 3.41
N THR A 151 11.30 10.96 4.09
CA THR A 151 10.68 11.80 5.12
C THR A 151 10.19 13.14 4.58
N CYS A 152 11.00 13.87 3.81
CA CYS A 152 10.65 15.20 3.31
C CYS A 152 10.41 15.29 1.79
N GLY A 153 10.59 14.21 1.04
CA GLY A 153 10.36 14.18 -0.41
C GLY A 153 11.41 14.92 -1.27
N SER A 154 12.41 15.57 -0.68
CA SER A 154 13.51 16.21 -1.42
C SER A 154 14.26 15.20 -2.28
N ARG A 155 14.57 15.56 -3.54
CA ARG A 155 15.23 14.68 -4.51
C ARG A 155 16.75 14.85 -4.46
N GLU A 156 17.49 13.74 -4.51
CA GLU A 156 18.97 13.73 -4.50
C GLU A 156 19.55 14.60 -5.62
N GLY A 157 20.56 15.41 -5.30
CA GLY A 157 21.21 16.31 -6.27
C GLY A 157 20.53 17.68 -6.41
N ASP A 158 19.20 17.74 -6.27
CA ASP A 158 18.42 18.98 -6.35
C ASP A 158 18.56 19.83 -5.07
N PRO A 159 18.28 21.15 -5.14
CA PRO A 159 18.10 21.98 -3.96
C PRO A 159 17.12 21.33 -2.96
N HIS A 160 17.49 21.35 -1.68
CA HIS A 160 16.65 20.77 -0.63
C HIS A 160 15.36 21.57 -0.49
N PHE A 161 14.21 20.89 -0.43
CA PHE A 161 12.88 21.49 -0.45
C PHE A 161 12.69 22.60 0.62
N HIS A 162 13.06 22.33 1.87
CA HIS A 162 12.99 23.31 2.97
C HIS A 162 14.25 24.19 3.15
N TRP A 163 15.37 23.85 2.51
CA TRP A 163 16.66 24.54 2.68
C TRP A 163 17.33 24.69 1.31
N SER A 164 16.75 25.54 0.46
CA SER A 164 17.13 25.68 -0.94
C SER A 164 18.60 26.02 -1.18
N GLY A 165 19.27 26.66 -0.21
CA GLY A 165 20.71 26.93 -0.25
C GLY A 165 21.62 25.69 -0.11
N ALA A 166 21.06 24.49 0.08
CA ALA A 166 21.82 23.25 0.20
C ALA A 166 21.33 22.19 -0.81
N LYS A 167 22.25 21.46 -1.42
CA LYS A 167 21.92 20.28 -2.24
C LYS A 167 21.46 19.11 -1.37
N THR A 168 20.45 18.38 -1.81
CA THR A 168 19.95 17.17 -1.13
C THR A 168 20.95 16.03 -1.31
N LYS A 169 21.39 15.43 -0.21
CA LYS A 169 22.26 14.24 -0.19
C LYS A 169 21.54 13.13 0.54
N LEU A 170 21.24 12.03 -0.15
CA LEU A 170 20.61 10.87 0.47
C LEU A 170 21.64 10.01 1.20
N GLN A 171 21.22 9.50 2.35
CA GLN A 171 22.00 8.64 3.24
C GLN A 171 21.19 7.40 3.59
N LYS A 172 21.88 6.30 3.89
CA LYS A 172 21.27 5.12 4.51
C LYS A 172 20.87 5.48 5.94
N SER A 173 19.57 5.59 6.21
CA SER A 173 19.05 5.86 7.56
C SER A 173 18.32 4.65 8.12
N HIS A 174 18.38 4.48 9.44
CA HIS A 174 17.65 3.42 10.13
C HIS A 174 16.15 3.67 10.03
N LYS A 175 15.42 2.61 9.68
CA LYS A 175 13.99 2.57 9.90
C LYS A 175 13.68 2.40 11.38
N ASP A 176 14.36 1.48 12.05
CA ASP A 176 14.36 1.30 13.50
C ASP A 176 15.82 1.42 14.00
N PRO A 177 16.15 2.47 14.76
CA PRO A 177 17.52 2.71 15.20
C PRO A 177 17.99 1.73 16.28
N ASN A 178 17.09 0.94 16.86
CA ASN A 178 17.44 -0.13 17.80
C ASN A 178 17.80 -1.45 17.09
N LYS A 179 17.85 -1.45 15.75
CA LYS A 179 18.22 -2.59 14.92
C LYS A 179 19.41 -2.24 14.03
N PRO A 180 20.21 -3.24 13.59
CA PRO A 180 21.35 -2.98 12.70
C PRO A 180 20.97 -2.24 11.41
N LEU A 181 21.92 -1.47 10.86
CA LEU A 181 21.77 -0.76 9.57
C LEU A 181 21.93 -1.74 8.39
N ILE A 182 20.99 -2.66 8.25
CA ILE A 182 20.98 -3.70 7.23
C ILE A 182 19.73 -3.61 6.36
N GLU A 183 19.71 -4.38 5.28
CA GLU A 183 18.55 -4.48 4.41
C GLU A 183 17.26 -4.79 5.19
N GLY A 184 16.14 -4.24 4.73
CA GLY A 184 14.87 -4.32 5.45
C GLY A 184 14.76 -3.35 6.63
N ASN A 185 15.87 -2.78 7.13
CA ASN A 185 15.89 -1.75 8.16
C ASN A 185 16.46 -0.40 7.67
N ILE A 186 16.60 -0.20 6.36
CA ILE A 186 17.11 1.05 5.77
C ILE A 186 15.98 1.76 5.00
N ILE A 187 15.94 3.09 5.15
CA ILE A 187 15.19 3.99 4.26
C ILE A 187 16.13 5.11 3.76
N PRO A 188 15.94 5.64 2.55
CA PRO A 188 16.69 6.79 2.09
C PRO A 188 16.19 8.05 2.79
N GLN A 189 17.05 8.70 3.57
CA GLN A 189 16.75 10.02 4.15
C GLN A 189 17.80 11.03 3.72
N CYS A 190 17.40 12.29 3.56
CA CYS A 190 18.36 13.36 3.33
C CYS A 190 19.15 13.68 4.60
N GLN A 191 20.30 14.32 4.42
CA GLN A 191 21.20 14.73 5.50
C GLN A 191 20.55 15.65 6.53
N LYS A 192 19.48 16.38 6.17
CA LYS A 192 18.77 17.30 7.06
C LYS A 192 17.76 16.56 7.95
N CYS A 193 16.93 15.69 7.37
CA CYS A 193 15.98 14.87 8.12
C CYS A 193 16.71 13.89 9.05
N ASN A 194 17.69 13.14 8.52
CA ASN A 194 18.43 12.15 9.31
C ASN A 194 19.11 12.79 10.54
N ARG A 195 19.72 13.98 10.36
CA ARG A 195 20.35 14.71 11.46
C ARG A 195 19.35 15.23 12.50
N ALA A 196 18.20 15.72 12.05
CA ALA A 196 17.17 16.27 12.94
C ALA A 196 16.52 15.18 13.80
N ASP A 197 16.17 14.07 13.16
CA ASP A 197 15.44 12.97 13.77
C ASP A 197 16.32 12.06 14.63
N ARG A 198 17.60 11.91 14.26
CA ARG A 198 18.56 11.03 14.95
C ARG A 198 17.98 9.63 15.14
N ASN A 199 18.25 9.02 16.29
CA ASN A 199 17.73 7.70 16.69
C ASN A 199 16.45 7.82 17.55
N ARG A 200 15.60 8.84 17.32
CA ARG A 200 14.43 9.10 18.16
C ARG A 200 13.18 8.36 17.73
N TRP A 201 13.06 8.06 16.44
CA TRP A 201 11.81 7.58 15.84
C TRP A 201 12.02 6.24 15.14
N VAL A 202 10.94 5.46 15.05
CA VAL A 202 10.82 4.32 14.15
C VAL A 202 9.93 4.71 12.98
N TYR A 203 10.35 4.41 11.76
CA TYR A 203 9.62 4.69 10.53
C TYR A 203 8.96 3.44 9.94
N ASP A 204 7.98 3.64 9.08
CA ASP A 204 7.58 2.62 8.10
C ASP A 204 8.35 2.81 6.77
N ASP A 205 8.11 1.95 5.77
CA ASP A 205 8.78 2.08 4.45
C ASP A 205 8.34 3.32 3.66
N LYS A 206 7.39 4.12 4.16
CA LYS A 206 7.01 5.40 3.55
C LYS A 206 7.64 6.58 4.30
N GLY A 207 8.55 6.33 5.23
CA GLY A 207 9.20 7.37 6.04
C GLY A 207 8.27 8.02 7.06
N ARG A 208 7.13 7.40 7.41
CA ARG A 208 6.20 7.91 8.42
C ARG A 208 6.60 7.40 9.80
N VAL A 209 6.60 8.28 10.80
CA VAL A 209 6.85 7.89 12.20
C VAL A 209 5.72 6.99 12.69
N VAL A 210 6.07 5.80 13.17
CA VAL A 210 5.12 4.81 13.71
C VAL A 210 5.35 4.52 15.19
N LYS A 211 6.56 4.75 15.72
CA LYS A 211 6.88 4.57 17.14
C LYS A 211 7.95 5.55 17.62
N LEU A 212 8.00 5.75 18.93
CA LEU A 212 9.13 6.38 19.61
C LEU A 212 10.20 5.32 19.87
N ALA A 213 11.42 5.54 19.37
CA ALA A 213 12.55 4.66 19.56
C ALA A 213 13.37 5.01 20.82
N ASN A 214 13.48 6.30 21.14
CA ASN A 214 14.22 6.77 22.30
C ASN A 214 13.28 7.41 23.35
N PRO A 215 13.02 6.74 24.49
CA PRO A 215 12.08 7.22 25.50
C PRO A 215 12.53 8.51 26.17
N SER A 216 13.83 8.82 26.18
CA SER A 216 14.32 10.08 26.76
C SER A 216 13.75 11.32 26.06
N PHE A 217 13.32 11.20 24.80
CA PHE A 217 12.72 12.30 24.07
C PHE A 217 11.37 12.75 24.65
N VAL A 218 10.68 11.90 25.43
CA VAL A 218 9.45 12.27 26.16
C VAL A 218 9.69 13.48 27.08
N LYS A 219 10.93 13.69 27.55
CA LYS A 219 11.28 14.85 28.38
C LYS A 219 11.06 16.19 27.66
N ASN A 220 11.10 16.21 26.33
CA ASN A 220 10.87 17.42 25.53
C ASN A 220 9.39 17.70 25.26
N PHE A 221 8.47 16.81 25.65
CA PHE A 221 7.05 17.06 25.47
C PHE A 221 6.51 18.00 26.54
N ASP A 222 5.45 18.73 26.19
CA ASP A 222 4.74 19.61 27.12
C ASP A 222 4.30 18.84 28.37
N LYS A 223 4.22 19.55 29.50
CA LYS A 223 3.87 18.96 30.80
C LYS A 223 2.56 18.16 30.72
N GLU A 224 1.56 18.70 30.04
CA GLU A 224 0.27 18.03 29.87
C GLU A 224 0.37 16.72 29.08
N VAL A 225 1.15 16.71 28.00
CA VAL A 225 1.37 15.51 27.18
C VAL A 225 2.12 14.46 27.99
N ARG A 226 3.17 14.85 28.73
CA ARG A 226 3.88 13.95 29.66
C ARG A 226 2.95 13.35 30.71
N TRP A 227 2.03 14.15 31.26
CA TRP A 227 1.05 13.67 32.22
C TRP A 227 0.05 12.67 31.62
N LYS A 228 -0.42 12.91 30.39
CA LYS A 228 -1.26 11.97 29.64
C LYS A 228 -0.53 10.65 29.38
N ILE A 229 0.73 10.71 28.95
CA ILE A 229 1.58 9.53 28.76
C ILE A 229 1.73 8.77 30.09
N TYR A 230 2.05 9.48 31.17
CA TYR A 230 2.19 8.87 32.50
C TYR A 230 0.92 8.13 32.92
N LYS A 231 -0.27 8.73 32.76
CA LYS A 231 -1.55 8.08 33.07
C LYS A 231 -1.78 6.79 32.28
N ILE A 232 -1.47 6.78 30.99
CA ILE A 232 -1.59 5.60 30.13
C ILE A 232 -0.68 4.48 30.65
N LEU A 233 0.60 4.79 30.88
CA LEU A 233 1.60 3.84 31.34
C LEU A 233 1.31 3.33 32.76
N TYR A 234 0.88 4.20 33.68
CA TYR A 234 0.51 3.82 35.04
C TYR A 234 -0.62 2.79 35.05
N LYS A 235 -1.65 3.00 34.21
CA LYS A 235 -2.76 2.06 34.04
C LYS A 235 -2.28 0.74 33.42
N GLU A 236 -1.45 0.82 32.37
CA GLU A 236 -0.88 -0.35 31.69
C GLU A 236 -0.06 -1.22 32.65
N PHE A 237 0.76 -0.61 33.50
CA PHE A 237 1.58 -1.29 34.50
C PHE A 237 0.87 -1.55 35.83
N LYS A 238 -0.45 -1.31 35.92
CA LYS A 238 -1.28 -1.53 37.13
C LYS A 238 -0.70 -0.88 38.39
N GLY A 239 -0.08 0.29 38.24
CA GLY A 239 0.54 1.03 39.35
C GLY A 239 1.82 0.42 39.94
N ARG A 240 2.41 -0.60 39.30
CA ARG A 240 3.71 -1.15 39.71
C ARG A 240 4.80 -0.07 39.67
N LYS A 241 5.71 -0.11 40.64
CA LYS A 241 6.79 0.87 40.68
C LYS A 241 7.83 0.53 39.60
N PRO A 242 8.52 1.53 39.01
CA PRO A 242 9.45 1.29 37.89
C PRO A 242 10.62 0.34 38.17
N TYR A 243 10.94 0.09 39.44
CA TYR A 243 12.03 -0.77 39.90
C TYR A 243 11.55 -2.16 40.37
N GLU A 244 10.24 -2.39 40.43
CA GLU A 244 9.62 -3.68 40.69
C GLU A 244 9.51 -4.43 39.35
N LYS A 245 10.64 -4.94 38.85
CA LYS A 245 10.64 -5.82 37.67
C LYS A 245 10.21 -7.23 38.04
#